data_AF-A0A5N4W8F5-F1
#
_entry.id   AF-A0A5N4W8F5-F1
#
_cell.length_a   1.000
_cell.length_b   1.000
_cell.length_c   1.000
_cell.angle_alpha   90.00
_cell.angle_beta   90.00
_cell.angle_gamma   90.00
#
_symmetry.space_group_name_H-M   'P 1'
#
loop_
_entity.id
_entity.type
_entity.pdbx_description
1 polymer ?
#
loop_
_entity_poly.entity_id
_entity_poly.type
_entity_poly.pdbx_seq_one_letter_code
_entity_poly.pdbx_strand_id
1 'polypeptide(L)'
;MAFDLVQYFAEQIHIQKPELLNQYQSSERKAHLAEINTLSLAKLITLWRKDENKLYQEIQSQEQLYIIDVARHLTTSDQNHSTLEKAEFEHTITEVLSLQLAELKQLDDTGHYGIKGLRELITGQVEHLSGQAADWIWSTSELIELKGSKPIPEEELSLEETMKEFNQMVHQSNIIEHHEQVTEVEKTVVPTWAKILEPVVALAILWILYSAATQMFA
;
A
#
# COMPACT_ATOMS: atom_id res chain seq x y z
N MET A 1 -2.96 25.40 6.95
CA MET A 1 -2.62 23.97 7.06
C MET A 1 -3.94 23.24 7.20
N ALA A 2 -4.20 22.23 6.36
CA ALA A 2 -5.39 21.39 6.51
C ALA A 2 -5.28 20.57 7.81
N PHE A 3 -6.41 20.22 8.41
CA PHE A 3 -6.45 19.43 9.64
C PHE A 3 -6.07 17.98 9.32
N ASP A 4 -5.07 17.45 10.02
CA ASP A 4 -4.54 16.09 9.81
C ASP A 4 -5.19 15.11 10.79
N LEU A 5 -6.19 14.36 10.30
CA LEU A 5 -6.87 13.33 11.09
C LEU A 5 -5.98 12.14 11.39
N VAL A 6 -5.00 11.82 10.54
CA VAL A 6 -4.11 10.67 10.76
C VAL A 6 -3.31 10.90 12.03
N GLN A 7 -2.66 12.06 12.12
CA GLN A 7 -1.88 12.45 13.29
C GLN A 7 -2.77 12.66 14.51
N TYR A 8 -3.91 13.35 14.34
CA TYR A 8 -4.84 13.58 15.43
C TYR A 8 -5.32 12.26 16.07
N PHE A 9 -5.75 11.29 15.28
CA PHE A 9 -6.16 9.98 15.81
C PHE A 9 -5.01 9.20 16.42
N ALA A 10 -3.80 9.27 15.85
CA ALA A 10 -2.64 8.63 16.46
C ALA A 10 -2.38 9.16 17.88
N GLU A 11 -2.52 10.47 18.09
CA GLU A 11 -2.43 11.10 19.41
C GLU A 11 -3.58 10.66 20.33
N GLN A 12 -4.82 10.63 19.83
CA GLN A 12 -5.98 10.19 20.63
C GLN A 12 -5.86 8.72 21.04
N ILE A 13 -5.40 7.83 20.16
CA ILE A 13 -5.13 6.43 20.49
C ILE A 13 -4.08 6.34 21.61
N HIS A 14 -3.02 7.13 21.53
CA HIS A 14 -1.97 7.13 22.56
C HIS A 14 -2.50 7.58 23.94
N ILE A 15 -3.40 8.57 23.97
CA ILE A 15 -3.96 9.13 25.19
C ILE A 15 -5.04 8.23 25.78
N GLN A 16 -5.99 7.78 24.96
CA GLN A 16 -7.22 7.13 25.41
C GLN A 16 -7.13 5.60 25.45
N LYS A 17 -6.22 5.01 24.68
CA LYS A 17 -6.03 3.55 24.57
C LYS A 17 -4.57 3.13 24.85
N PRO A 18 -3.95 3.57 25.97
CA PRO A 18 -2.57 3.25 26.29
C PRO A 18 -2.34 1.75 26.55
N GLU A 19 -3.39 0.93 26.65
CA GLU A 19 -3.36 -0.51 26.84
C GLU A 19 -3.20 -1.33 25.55
N LEU A 20 -3.57 -0.77 24.39
CA LEU A 20 -3.55 -1.51 23.13
C LEU A 20 -2.14 -1.94 22.75
N LEU A 21 -1.98 -3.23 22.45
CA LEU A 21 -0.74 -3.85 22.00
C LEU A 21 0.43 -3.68 22.99
N ASN A 22 0.15 -3.61 24.30
CA ASN A 22 1.16 -3.43 25.36
C ASN A 22 2.17 -4.57 25.51
N GLN A 23 1.88 -5.73 24.93
CA GLN A 23 2.78 -6.89 24.85
C GLN A 23 3.97 -6.65 23.92
N TYR A 24 3.88 -5.68 23.00
CA TYR A 24 4.93 -5.36 22.04
C TYR A 24 5.90 -4.30 22.58
N GLN A 25 7.11 -4.30 22.01
CA GLN A 25 8.10 -3.24 22.26
C GLN A 25 7.58 -1.90 21.75
N SER A 26 8.02 -0.79 22.36
CA SER A 26 7.47 0.55 22.06
C SER A 26 7.54 0.93 20.58
N SER A 27 8.61 0.59 19.86
CA SER A 27 8.75 0.89 18.43
C SER A 27 7.80 0.07 17.56
N GLU A 28 7.73 -1.25 17.80
CA GLU A 28 6.87 -2.17 17.07
C GLU A 28 5.38 -1.86 17.33
N ARG A 29 5.03 -1.61 18.60
CA ARG A 29 3.70 -1.17 19.00
C ARG A 29 3.27 0.07 18.24
N LYS A 30 4.15 1.08 18.14
CA LYS A 30 3.86 2.32 17.39
C LYS A 30 3.64 2.05 15.90
N ALA A 31 4.44 1.17 15.30
CA ALA A 31 4.28 0.80 13.89
C ALA A 31 2.92 0.11 13.65
N HIS A 32 2.57 -0.90 14.45
CA HIS A 32 1.28 -1.60 14.33
C HIS A 32 0.09 -0.67 14.52
N LEU A 33 0.14 0.22 15.53
CA LEU A 33 -0.94 1.18 15.75
C LEU A 33 -1.03 2.21 14.62
N ALA A 34 0.09 2.64 14.04
CA ALA A 34 0.08 3.55 12.90
C ALA A 34 -0.53 2.90 11.65
N GLU A 35 -0.18 1.64 11.37
CA GLU A 35 -0.77 0.87 10.26
C GLU A 35 -2.28 0.69 10.42
N ILE A 36 -2.73 0.30 11.62
CA ILE A 36 -4.15 0.10 11.93
C ILE A 36 -4.92 1.43 11.88
N ASN A 37 -4.35 2.52 12.42
CA ASN A 37 -4.94 3.85 12.36
C ASN A 37 -5.10 4.33 10.90
N THR A 38 -4.08 4.12 10.09
CA THR A 38 -4.11 4.46 8.66
C THR A 38 -5.16 3.62 7.93
N LEU A 39 -5.18 2.31 8.15
CA LEU A 39 -6.12 1.39 7.50
C LEU A 39 -7.57 1.70 7.85
N SER A 40 -7.86 1.94 9.13
CA SER A 40 -9.20 2.30 9.59
C SER A 40 -9.67 3.62 8.98
N LEU A 41 -8.83 4.67 8.99
CA LEU A 41 -9.18 5.94 8.37
C LEU A 41 -9.37 5.81 6.85
N ALA A 42 -8.50 5.08 6.16
CA ALA A 42 -8.66 4.79 4.74
C ALA A 42 -9.98 4.07 4.46
N LYS A 43 -10.38 3.12 5.34
CA LYS A 43 -11.67 2.45 5.23
C LYS A 43 -12.85 3.40 5.48
N LEU A 44 -12.74 4.32 6.43
CA LEU A 44 -13.77 5.34 6.64
C LEU A 44 -13.94 6.23 5.41
N ILE A 45 -12.86 6.61 4.74
CA ILE A 45 -12.91 7.38 3.48
C ILE A 45 -13.67 6.61 2.39
N THR A 46 -13.38 5.33 2.20
CA THR A 46 -14.05 4.53 1.15
C THR A 46 -15.52 4.26 1.49
N LEU A 47 -15.84 4.02 2.76
CA LEU A 47 -17.22 3.92 3.24
C LEU A 47 -17.98 5.23 3.02
N TRP A 48 -17.36 6.39 3.26
CA TRP A 48 -17.96 7.69 3.00
C TRP A 48 -18.29 7.89 1.52
N ARG A 49 -17.34 7.55 0.64
CA ARG A 49 -17.53 7.66 -0.82
C ARG A 49 -18.64 6.74 -1.34
N LYS A 50 -18.85 5.60 -0.68
CA LYS A 50 -19.88 4.63 -1.05
C LYS A 50 -21.27 5.11 -0.63
N ASP A 51 -21.43 5.56 0.62
CA ASP A 51 -22.69 6.08 1.15
C ASP A 51 -22.42 7.05 2.31
N GLU A 52 -22.38 8.34 1.98
CA GLU A 52 -22.12 9.41 2.96
C GLU A 52 -23.21 9.50 4.04
N ASN A 53 -24.47 9.22 3.70
CA ASN A 53 -25.57 9.31 4.66
C ASN A 53 -25.51 8.18 5.67
N LYS A 54 -25.24 6.96 5.19
CA LYS A 54 -25.07 5.81 6.07
C LYS A 54 -23.91 6.04 7.03
N LEU A 55 -22.71 6.33 6.52
CA LEU A 55 -21.55 6.52 7.41
C LEU A 55 -21.75 7.69 8.37
N TYR A 56 -22.38 8.79 7.93
CA TYR A 56 -22.72 9.88 8.82
C TYR A 56 -23.65 9.43 9.96
N GLN A 57 -24.69 8.64 9.65
CA GLN A 57 -25.56 8.07 10.69
C GLN A 57 -24.80 7.16 11.65
N GLU A 58 -23.90 6.31 11.16
CA GLU A 58 -23.08 5.41 11.99
C GLU A 58 -22.11 6.17 12.90
N ILE A 59 -21.57 7.30 12.44
CA ILE A 59 -20.78 8.22 13.28
C ILE A 59 -21.65 8.78 14.41
N GLN A 60 -22.88 9.16 14.11
CA GLN A 60 -23.79 9.74 15.11
C GLN A 60 -24.33 8.71 16.11
N SER A 61 -24.66 7.49 15.64
CA SER A 61 -25.21 6.41 16.46
C SER A 61 -24.15 5.68 17.26
N GLN A 62 -22.91 5.64 16.76
CA GLN A 62 -21.79 4.86 17.32
C GLN A 62 -22.17 3.38 17.52
N GLU A 63 -22.86 2.79 16.55
CA GLU A 63 -23.37 1.42 16.68
C GLU A 63 -22.23 0.40 16.74
N GLN A 64 -22.17 -0.35 17.84
CA GLN A 64 -21.09 -1.32 18.07
C GLN A 64 -21.07 -2.46 17.03
N LEU A 65 -22.24 -2.93 16.59
CA LEU A 65 -22.34 -4.00 15.60
C LEU A 65 -21.75 -3.58 14.25
N TYR A 66 -22.02 -2.34 13.82
CA TYR A 66 -21.44 -1.79 12.61
C TYR A 66 -19.91 -1.76 12.69
N ILE A 67 -19.35 -1.30 13.80
CA ILE A 67 -17.89 -1.23 14.01
C ILE A 67 -17.27 -2.63 13.93
N ILE A 68 -17.86 -3.61 14.62
CA ILE A 68 -17.39 -5.00 14.62
C ILE A 68 -17.47 -5.60 13.22
N ASP A 69 -18.54 -5.33 12.48
CA ASP A 69 -18.70 -5.86 11.12
C ASP A 69 -17.65 -5.28 10.16
N VAL A 70 -17.37 -3.96 10.24
CA VAL A 70 -16.29 -3.33 9.46
C VAL A 70 -14.93 -3.93 9.84
N ALA A 71 -14.65 -4.06 11.14
CA ALA A 71 -13.44 -4.68 11.66
C ALA A 71 -13.25 -6.12 11.16
N ARG A 72 -14.33 -6.92 11.18
CA ARG A 72 -14.31 -8.30 10.70
C ARG A 72 -14.05 -8.34 9.20
N HIS A 73 -14.69 -7.49 8.40
CA HIS A 73 -14.44 -7.42 6.96
C HIS A 73 -12.98 -7.09 6.64
N LEU A 74 -12.37 -6.16 7.38
CA LEU A 74 -10.94 -5.84 7.23
C LEU A 74 -10.07 -7.04 7.64
N THR A 75 -10.42 -7.71 8.75
CA THR A 75 -9.69 -8.87 9.28
C THR A 75 -9.71 -10.05 8.31
N THR A 76 -10.86 -10.34 7.71
CA THR A 76 -11.05 -11.50 6.81
C THR A 76 -10.72 -11.21 5.35
N SER A 77 -10.31 -9.98 5.01
CA SER A 77 -9.94 -9.63 3.64
C SER A 77 -8.70 -10.40 3.19
N ASP A 78 -8.73 -10.95 1.97
CA ASP A 78 -7.59 -11.64 1.37
C ASP A 78 -6.39 -10.71 1.15
N GLN A 79 -6.61 -9.40 1.14
CA GLN A 79 -5.56 -8.37 1.00
C GLN A 79 -4.96 -7.97 2.34
N ASN A 80 -5.50 -8.44 3.48
CA ASN A 80 -4.94 -8.15 4.78
C ASN A 80 -3.63 -8.92 4.97
N HIS A 81 -2.53 -8.18 4.97
CA HIS A 81 -1.17 -8.69 5.17
C HIS A 81 -0.54 -8.18 6.48
N SER A 82 -1.38 -7.80 7.46
CA SER A 82 -0.90 -7.47 8.80
C SER A 82 -0.10 -8.62 9.41
N THR A 83 0.95 -8.28 10.16
CA THR A 83 1.77 -9.25 10.89
C THR A 83 1.19 -9.65 12.24
N LEU A 84 0.12 -8.98 12.69
CA LEU A 84 -0.58 -9.31 13.93
C LEU A 84 -1.41 -10.59 13.78
N GLU A 85 -1.62 -11.29 14.89
CA GLU A 85 -2.53 -12.43 14.91
C GLU A 85 -3.97 -11.98 14.64
N LYS A 86 -4.77 -12.78 13.92
CA LYS A 86 -6.10 -12.35 13.45
C LYS A 86 -7.02 -11.84 14.55
N ALA A 87 -7.06 -12.53 15.69
CA ALA A 87 -7.91 -12.15 16.82
C ALA A 87 -7.47 -10.82 17.45
N GLU A 88 -6.16 -10.59 17.51
CA GLU A 88 -5.57 -9.37 18.04
C GLU A 88 -5.73 -8.19 17.08
N PHE A 89 -5.57 -8.43 15.78
CA PHE A 89 -5.87 -7.46 14.74
C PHE A 89 -7.34 -7.05 14.80
N GLU A 90 -8.28 -8.00 14.83
CA GLU A 90 -9.73 -7.73 14.91
C GLU A 90 -10.08 -6.91 16.15
N HIS A 91 -9.52 -7.27 17.31
CA HIS A 91 -9.71 -6.50 18.54
C HIS A 91 -9.17 -5.07 18.39
N THR A 92 -7.94 -4.92 17.90
CA THR A 92 -7.27 -3.62 17.83
C THR A 92 -7.93 -2.70 16.80
N ILE A 93 -8.28 -3.19 15.61
CA ILE A 93 -8.98 -2.40 14.60
C ILE A 93 -10.39 -2.02 15.07
N THR A 94 -11.08 -2.86 15.83
CA THR A 94 -12.38 -2.54 16.45
C THR A 94 -12.25 -1.37 17.43
N GLU A 95 -11.27 -1.42 18.33
CA GLU A 95 -11.03 -0.36 19.31
C GLU A 95 -10.63 0.96 18.64
N VAL A 96 -9.77 0.89 17.62
CA VAL A 96 -9.34 2.07 16.85
C VAL A 96 -10.50 2.67 16.05
N LEU A 97 -11.30 1.87 15.35
CA LEU A 97 -12.49 2.36 14.63
C LEU A 97 -13.50 3.01 15.58
N SER A 98 -13.76 2.38 16.73
CA SER A 98 -14.65 2.93 17.75
C SER A 98 -14.19 4.31 18.23
N LEU A 99 -12.89 4.44 18.52
CA LEU A 99 -12.28 5.72 18.89
C LEU A 99 -12.40 6.74 17.76
N GLN A 100 -12.04 6.39 16.53
CA GLN A 100 -12.12 7.31 15.39
C GLN A 100 -13.54 7.83 15.14
N LEU A 101 -14.56 6.96 15.22
CA LEU A 101 -15.95 7.39 15.09
C LEU A 101 -16.38 8.32 16.23
N ALA A 102 -15.97 8.03 17.47
CA ALA A 102 -16.24 8.91 18.61
C ALA A 102 -15.60 10.29 18.46
N GLU A 103 -14.36 10.32 18.00
CA GLU A 103 -13.64 11.56 17.73
C GLU A 103 -14.27 12.35 16.58
N LEU A 104 -14.66 11.69 15.49
CA LEU A 104 -15.39 12.34 14.39
C LEU A 104 -16.72 12.93 14.86
N LYS A 105 -17.45 12.21 15.72
CA LYS A 105 -18.69 12.71 16.32
C LYS A 105 -18.42 13.94 17.19
N GLN A 106 -17.40 13.90 18.05
CA GLN A 106 -17.04 15.04 18.89
C GLN A 106 -16.64 16.26 18.07
N LEU A 107 -15.88 16.06 16.98
CA LEU A 107 -15.52 17.11 16.04
C LEU A 107 -16.76 17.72 15.39
N ASP A 108 -17.73 16.89 14.96
CA ASP A 108 -19.00 17.36 14.41
C ASP A 108 -19.84 18.12 15.42
N ASP A 109 -20.01 17.59 16.63
CA ASP A 109 -20.81 18.22 17.69
C ASP A 109 -20.21 19.56 18.13
N THR A 110 -18.87 19.67 18.14
CA THR A 110 -18.17 20.92 18.51
C THR A 110 -18.17 21.93 17.36
N GLY A 111 -17.82 21.47 16.16
CA GLY A 111 -17.67 22.31 14.96
C GLY A 111 -18.98 22.62 14.23
N HIS A 112 -20.06 21.90 14.56
CA HIS A 112 -21.34 21.93 13.84
C HIS A 112 -21.15 21.76 12.32
N TYR A 113 -20.28 20.82 11.92
CA TYR A 113 -19.91 20.62 10.52
C TYR A 113 -21.08 20.09 9.67
N GLY A 114 -21.89 19.21 10.26
CA GLY A 114 -22.86 18.39 9.55
C GLY A 114 -22.20 17.49 8.50
N ILE A 115 -23.04 16.77 7.74
CA ILE A 115 -22.58 15.82 6.73
C ILE A 115 -21.62 16.45 5.70
N LYS A 116 -21.85 17.70 5.27
CA LYS A 116 -21.00 18.35 4.26
C LYS A 116 -19.62 18.70 4.80
N GLY A 117 -19.54 19.26 6.01
CA GLY A 117 -18.26 19.63 6.60
C GLY A 117 -17.45 18.39 6.98
N LEU A 118 -18.09 17.35 7.52
CA LEU A 118 -17.41 16.07 7.77
C LEU A 118 -16.92 15.41 6.49
N ARG A 119 -17.68 15.50 5.39
CA ARG A 119 -17.21 15.01 4.08
C ARG A 119 -15.92 15.71 3.68
N GLU A 120 -15.87 17.04 3.73
CA GLU A 120 -14.67 17.80 3.36
C GLU A 120 -13.49 17.42 4.25
N LEU A 121 -13.73 17.29 5.57
CA LEU A 121 -12.72 16.87 6.53
C LEU A 121 -12.16 15.47 6.22
N ILE A 122 -13.02 14.46 6.04
CA ILE A 122 -12.63 13.06 5.83
C ILE A 122 -12.00 12.87 4.46
N THR A 123 -12.61 13.41 3.40
CA THR A 123 -12.09 13.28 2.03
C THR A 123 -10.79 14.04 1.82
N GLY A 124 -10.56 15.14 2.54
CA GLY A 124 -9.31 15.89 2.53
C GLY A 124 -8.10 15.10 3.08
N GLN A 125 -8.33 13.99 3.78
CA GLN A 125 -7.25 13.18 4.37
C GLN A 125 -6.49 12.32 3.37
N VAL A 126 -6.98 12.17 2.14
CA VAL A 126 -6.31 11.35 1.11
C VAL A 126 -4.89 11.87 0.84
N GLU A 127 -4.69 13.18 0.83
CA GLU A 127 -3.36 13.80 0.66
C GLU A 127 -2.43 13.48 1.82
N HIS A 128 -2.96 13.53 3.05
CA HIS A 128 -2.21 13.21 4.26
C HIS A 128 -1.81 11.73 4.28
N LEU A 129 -2.67 10.82 3.84
CA LEU A 129 -2.43 9.37 3.82
C LEU A 129 -1.37 8.96 2.78
N SER A 130 -1.17 9.75 1.73
CA SER A 130 -0.21 9.45 0.66
C SER A 130 1.19 9.25 1.22
N GLY A 131 1.78 8.07 0.96
CA GLY A 131 3.13 7.72 1.37
C GLY A 131 3.29 7.25 2.82
N GLN A 132 2.22 7.21 3.63
CA GLN A 132 2.31 6.83 5.04
C GLN A 132 2.32 5.31 5.28
N ALA A 133 1.82 4.51 4.34
CA ALA A 133 1.56 3.09 4.54
C ALA A 133 1.90 2.21 3.33
N ALA A 134 2.00 0.91 3.59
CA ALA A 134 2.25 -0.10 2.57
C ALA A 134 1.01 -0.38 1.70
N ASP A 135 1.24 -0.90 0.49
CA ASP A 135 0.19 -1.12 -0.52
C ASP A 135 -0.93 -2.06 -0.11
N TRP A 136 -0.68 -2.96 0.83
CA TRP A 136 -1.71 -3.85 1.35
C TRP A 136 -2.79 -3.06 2.08
N ILE A 137 -2.44 -1.98 2.80
CA ILE A 137 -3.40 -1.12 3.50
C ILE A 137 -4.38 -0.47 2.50
N TRP A 138 -3.85 0.02 1.38
CA TRP A 138 -4.64 0.61 0.30
C TRP A 138 -5.52 -0.43 -0.41
N SER A 139 -4.99 -1.64 -0.59
CA SER A 139 -5.73 -2.74 -1.22
C SER A 139 -6.86 -3.25 -0.31
N THR A 140 -6.63 -3.37 1.01
CA THR A 140 -7.63 -3.80 1.99
C THR A 140 -8.72 -2.76 2.23
N SER A 141 -8.37 -1.47 2.22
CA SER A 141 -9.34 -0.37 2.37
C SER A 141 -10.11 -0.03 1.10
N GLU A 142 -9.68 -0.54 -0.06
CA GLU A 142 -10.16 -0.21 -1.42
C GLU A 142 -9.77 1.20 -1.91
N LEU A 143 -8.79 1.85 -1.26
CA LEU A 143 -8.26 3.16 -1.62
C LEU A 143 -7.10 3.04 -2.62
N ILE A 144 -7.39 2.46 -3.79
CA ILE A 144 -6.40 2.00 -4.76
C ILE A 144 -5.53 3.11 -5.35
N GLU A 145 -5.98 4.37 -5.33
CA GLU A 145 -5.22 5.50 -5.85
C GLU A 145 -3.94 5.81 -5.08
N LEU A 146 -3.81 5.32 -3.84
CA LEU A 146 -2.62 5.51 -3.01
C LEU A 146 -1.60 4.36 -3.14
N LYS A 147 -1.88 3.32 -3.93
CA LYS A 147 -0.92 2.24 -4.19
C LYS A 147 0.34 2.78 -4.87
N GLY A 148 1.50 2.39 -4.36
CA GLY A 148 2.80 2.88 -4.80
C GLY A 148 3.15 4.29 -4.30
N SER A 149 2.36 4.89 -3.41
CA SER A 149 2.64 6.22 -2.86
C SER A 149 3.80 6.26 -1.86
N LYS A 150 4.14 5.11 -1.25
CA LYS A 150 5.25 5.02 -0.28
C LYS A 150 6.58 5.22 -1.02
N PRO A 151 7.37 6.24 -0.67
CA PRO A 151 8.68 6.44 -1.27
C PRO A 151 9.54 5.20 -1.07
N ILE A 152 10.07 4.67 -2.16
CA ILE A 152 11.11 3.65 -2.11
C ILE A 152 12.36 4.40 -1.62
N PRO A 153 13.02 3.98 -0.52
CA PRO A 153 14.29 4.56 -0.16
C PRO A 153 15.24 4.32 -1.33
N GLU A 154 15.57 5.38 -2.06
CA GLU A 154 16.62 5.32 -3.05
C GLU A 154 17.90 4.97 -2.28
N GLU A 155 18.51 3.82 -2.59
CA GLU A 155 19.89 3.59 -2.20
C GLU A 155 20.68 4.76 -2.79
N GLU A 156 21.30 5.57 -1.94
CA GLU A 156 22.22 6.62 -2.37
C GLU A 156 23.36 5.91 -3.10
N LEU A 157 23.22 5.73 -4.42
CA LEU A 157 24.31 5.34 -5.30
C LEU A 157 25.35 6.44 -5.18
N SER A 158 26.34 6.22 -4.32
CA SER A 158 27.43 7.16 -4.11
C SER A 158 28.10 7.41 -5.45
N LEU A 159 28.13 8.67 -5.87
CA LEU A 159 28.79 9.09 -7.10
C LEU A 159 30.27 8.65 -7.09
N GLU A 160 30.91 8.59 -5.91
CA GLU A 160 32.27 8.10 -5.75
C GLU A 160 32.38 6.60 -6.01
N GLU A 161 31.40 5.81 -5.59
CA GLU A 161 31.36 4.37 -5.85
C GLU A 161 31.12 4.09 -7.34
N THR A 162 30.22 4.86 -7.96
CA THR A 162 29.98 4.83 -9.42
C THR A 162 31.23 5.25 -10.21
N MET A 163 31.93 6.31 -9.79
CA MET A 163 33.19 6.74 -10.43
C MET A 163 34.32 5.74 -10.20
N LYS A 164 34.35 5.06 -9.05
CA LYS A 164 35.33 4.03 -8.75
C LYS A 164 35.11 2.80 -9.63
N GLU A 165 33.88 2.31 -9.77
CA GLU A 165 33.55 1.23 -10.70
C GLU A 165 33.80 1.63 -12.16
N PHE A 166 33.46 2.87 -12.55
CA PHE A 166 33.77 3.39 -13.88
C PHE A 166 35.27 3.45 -14.14
N ASN A 167 36.06 4.02 -13.22
CA ASN A 167 37.51 4.05 -13.33
C ASN A 167 38.08 2.63 -13.40
N GLN A 168 37.55 1.69 -12.62
CA GLN A 168 37.97 0.30 -12.65
C GLN A 168 37.66 -0.38 -13.99
N MET A 169 36.51 -0.09 -14.59
CA MET A 169 36.13 -0.59 -15.92
C MET A 169 36.97 0.06 -17.04
N VAL A 170 37.29 1.35 -16.94
CA VAL A 170 38.17 2.07 -17.88
C VAL A 170 39.61 1.59 -17.76
N HIS A 171 40.11 1.33 -16.55
CA HIS A 171 41.45 0.78 -16.35
C HIS A 171 41.56 -0.68 -16.78
N GLN A 172 40.51 -1.49 -16.62
CA GLN A 172 40.47 -2.85 -17.18
C GLN A 172 40.44 -2.84 -18.71
N SER A 173 39.80 -1.85 -19.33
CA SER A 173 39.81 -1.67 -20.79
C SER A 173 41.21 -1.37 -21.36
N ASN A 174 42.11 -0.81 -20.55
CA ASN A 174 43.48 -0.48 -20.95
C ASN A 174 44.52 -1.60 -20.69
N ILE A 175 44.15 -2.70 -20.03
CA ILE A 175 45.06 -3.83 -19.77
C ILE A 175 44.94 -4.93 -20.85
N ILE A 176 43.93 -4.87 -21.73
CA ILE A 176 43.62 -5.95 -22.69
C ILE A 176 44.45 -5.86 -23.99
N GLU A 177 45.26 -4.83 -24.23
CA GLU A 177 46.03 -4.72 -25.49
C GLU A 177 47.37 -5.48 -25.55
N HIS A 178 47.75 -6.30 -24.56
CA HIS A 178 49.00 -7.07 -24.65
C HIS A 178 48.98 -8.47 -24.00
N HIS A 179 48.06 -9.34 -24.39
CA HIS A 179 48.41 -10.76 -24.58
C HIS A 179 47.42 -11.48 -25.49
N GLU A 180 47.93 -11.95 -26.63
CA GLU A 180 47.32 -12.97 -27.47
C GLU A 180 47.10 -14.26 -26.67
N GLN A 181 45.85 -14.57 -26.33
CA GLN A 181 45.38 -15.95 -26.20
C GLN A 181 43.86 -16.02 -26.42
N VAL A 182 43.50 -16.17 -27.70
CA VAL A 182 42.45 -17.05 -28.26
C VAL A 182 41.31 -17.50 -27.31
N THR A 183 40.12 -16.92 -27.55
CA THR A 183 38.75 -17.48 -27.34
C THR A 183 38.32 -17.68 -25.87
N GLU A 184 37.28 -17.02 -25.33
CA GLU A 184 35.88 -17.19 -25.71
C GLU A 184 35.03 -16.04 -25.11
N VAL A 185 34.10 -15.52 -25.91
CA VAL A 185 33.17 -14.43 -25.57
C VAL A 185 32.19 -14.91 -24.50
N GLU A 186 32.25 -14.37 -23.28
CA GLU A 186 31.22 -14.59 -22.27
C GLU A 186 29.97 -13.78 -22.64
N LYS A 187 29.17 -14.39 -23.51
CA LYS A 187 27.86 -13.93 -23.94
C LYS A 187 27.00 -13.72 -22.70
N THR A 188 26.36 -12.56 -22.65
CA THR A 188 25.20 -12.28 -21.81
C THR A 188 24.32 -13.52 -21.71
N VAL A 189 24.12 -14.01 -20.49
CA VAL A 189 23.30 -15.18 -20.20
C VAL A 189 21.84 -14.78 -20.44
N VAL A 190 21.43 -14.83 -21.70
CA VAL A 190 20.02 -14.82 -22.07
C VAL A 190 19.46 -16.14 -21.54
N PRO A 191 18.48 -16.13 -20.62
CA PRO A 191 17.97 -17.37 -20.03
C PRO A 191 17.49 -18.30 -21.13
N THR A 192 17.94 -19.56 -21.11
CA THR A 192 17.72 -20.56 -22.18
C THR A 192 16.25 -20.73 -22.57
N TRP A 193 15.32 -20.47 -21.64
CA TRP A 193 13.87 -20.43 -21.89
C TRP A 193 13.45 -19.43 -22.96
N ALA A 194 14.14 -18.29 -23.11
CA ALA A 194 13.83 -17.30 -24.13
C ALA A 194 14.05 -17.84 -25.55
N LYS A 195 15.10 -18.62 -25.77
CA LYS A 195 15.40 -19.25 -27.07
C LYS A 195 14.42 -20.36 -27.46
N ILE A 196 13.75 -20.96 -26.47
CA ILE A 196 12.74 -22.01 -26.69
C ILE A 196 11.36 -21.38 -26.92
N LEU A 197 11.05 -20.30 -26.22
CA LEU A 197 9.76 -19.62 -26.32
C LEU A 197 9.59 -18.88 -27.65
N GLU A 198 10.67 -18.30 -28.18
CA GLU A 198 10.66 -17.52 -29.43
C GLU A 198 10.07 -18.26 -30.64
N PRO A 199 10.50 -19.51 -30.99
CA PRO A 199 9.89 -20.25 -32.09
C PRO A 199 8.45 -20.72 -31.80
N VAL A 200 8.10 -20.97 -30.54
CA VAL A 200 6.75 -21.41 -30.15
C VAL A 200 5.74 -20.28 -30.34
N VAL A 201 6.09 -19.07 -29.93
CA VAL A 201 5.25 -17.88 -30.12
C VAL A 201 5.09 -17.56 -31.60
N ALA A 202 6.16 -17.65 -32.39
CA ALA A 202 6.09 -17.46 -33.84
C ALA A 202 5.15 -18.48 -34.52
N LEU A 203 5.21 -19.76 -34.13
CA LEU A 203 4.30 -20.80 -34.64
C LEU A 203 2.84 -20.57 -34.21
N ALA A 204 2.60 -20.11 -32.98
CA ALA A 204 1.26 -19.80 -32.50
C ALA A 204 0.63 -18.64 -33.31
N ILE A 205 1.41 -17.59 -33.58
CA ILE A 205 0.96 -16.46 -34.40
C ILE A 205 0.66 -16.93 -35.84
N LEU A 206 1.54 -17.72 -36.45
CA LEU A 206 1.32 -18.27 -37.79
C LEU A 206 0.09 -19.19 -37.85
N TRP A 207 -0.16 -19.98 -36.80
CA TRP A 207 -1.35 -20.84 -36.71
C TRP A 207 -2.64 -20.03 -36.64
N ILE A 208 -2.67 -18.98 -35.81
CA ILE A 208 -3.81 -18.06 -35.69
C ILE A 208 -4.06 -17.38 -37.04
N LEU A 209 -3.02 -16.84 -37.68
CA LEU A 209 -3.13 -16.20 -38.99
C LEU A 209 -3.62 -17.18 -40.07
N TYR A 210 -3.13 -18.43 -40.06
CA TYR A 210 -3.60 -19.46 -40.97
C TYR A 210 -5.07 -19.81 -40.74
N SER A 211 -5.50 -19.94 -39.47
CA SER A 211 -6.91 -20.21 -39.14
C SER A 211 -7.83 -19.05 -39.54
N ALA A 212 -7.37 -17.81 -39.38
CA ALA A 212 -8.12 -16.63 -39.82
C ALA A 212 -8.21 -16.56 -41.35
N ALA A 213 -7.13 -16.92 -42.06
CA ALA A 213 -7.12 -16.97 -43.51
C ALA A 213 -8.06 -18.08 -44.04
N THR A 214 -8.03 -19.29 -43.47
CA THR A 214 -8.92 -20.39 -43.91
C THR A 214 -10.38 -20.13 -43.58
N GLN A 215 -10.70 -19.38 -42.52
CA GLN A 215 -12.08 -18.93 -42.24
C GLN A 215 -12.57 -17.82 -43.18
N MET A 216 -11.68 -17.04 -43.81
CA MET A 216 -12.07 -16.04 -44.82
C MET A 216 -12.22 -16.62 -46.23
N PHE A 217 -11.62 -17.79 -46.50
CA PHE A 217 -11.65 -18.45 -47.82
C PHE A 217 -12.52 -19.72 -47.87
N ALA A 218 -13.24 -20.04 -46.80
CA ALA A 218 -14.31 -21.04 -46.75
C ALA A 218 -15.68 -20.36 -46.68
#